data_AF-A0A7Y2XCI6-F1
#
_entry.id   AF-A0A7Y2XCI6-F1
#
_cell.length_a   1.000
_cell.length_b   1.000
_cell.length_c   1.000
_cell.angle_alpha   90.00
_cell.angle_beta   90.00
_cell.angle_gamma   90.00
#
_symmetry.space_group_name_H-M   'P 1'
#
loop_
_entity.id
_entity.type
_entity.pdbx_description
1 polymer ?
#
loop_
_entity_poly.entity_id
_entity_poly.type
_entity_poly.pdbx_seq_one_letter_code
_entity_poly.pdbx_strand_id
1 'polypeptide(L)'
;MKRLFGFGFFLMLSSILFAQADSELGLDERINNWFAPIADKWESIVLFPISIGDSFSIPFVVVLLVAGALFFTLYFSFINIRKFPLAINVVRGKHDDVDHHEVEKTNLNVVDGDLIGTIGDEGREGEVSHFQALATAVSGTVGLGNIAGVAVAIALGGPGATFWMVVCGLLGMSTKFVECTLGVKYRDVGEDGTIFGGPMYYLR
;
A
#
# COMPACT_ATOMS: atom_id res chain seq x y z
N MET A 1 -48.58 51.16 8.55
CA MET A 1 -48.92 49.98 7.71
C MET A 1 -47.98 49.76 6.53
N LYS A 2 -47.50 50.78 5.81
CA LYS A 2 -46.58 50.60 4.65
C LYS A 2 -45.22 49.96 4.96
N ARG A 3 -44.66 50.17 6.17
CA ARG A 3 -43.36 49.57 6.59
C ARG A 3 -43.45 48.08 6.95
N LEU A 4 -44.62 47.59 7.36
CA LEU A 4 -44.83 46.18 7.70
C LEU A 4 -44.99 45.31 6.44
N PHE A 5 -45.61 45.88 5.39
CA PHE A 5 -45.76 45.23 4.09
C PHE A 5 -44.41 45.07 3.35
N GLY A 6 -43.54 46.08 3.44
CA GLY A 6 -42.18 46.01 2.87
C GLY A 6 -41.28 44.98 3.56
N PHE A 7 -41.43 44.79 4.87
CA PHE A 7 -40.65 43.80 5.64
C PHE A 7 -41.09 42.36 5.35
N GLY A 8 -42.40 42.13 5.21
CA GLY A 8 -42.94 40.83 4.80
C GLY A 8 -42.54 40.46 3.36
N PHE A 9 -42.53 41.44 2.45
CA PHE A 9 -42.08 41.24 1.07
C PHE A 9 -40.58 40.94 1.00
N PHE A 10 -39.75 41.59 1.82
CA PHE A 10 -38.30 41.32 1.89
C PHE A 10 -37.98 39.92 2.46
N LEU A 11 -38.75 39.45 3.45
CA LEU A 11 -38.62 38.09 3.99
C LEU A 11 -39.08 37.01 3.01
N MET A 12 -40.15 37.26 2.24
CA MET A 12 -40.56 36.38 1.14
C MET A 12 -39.56 36.35 -0.01
N LEU A 13 -38.96 37.49 -0.35
CA LEU A 13 -37.96 37.57 -1.41
C LEU A 13 -36.65 36.87 -1.00
N SER A 14 -36.23 36.97 0.26
CA SER A 14 -35.08 36.22 0.80
C SER A 14 -35.31 34.71 0.84
N SER A 15 -36.53 34.25 1.10
CA SER A 15 -36.85 32.81 1.10
C SER A 15 -36.91 32.24 -0.32
N ILE A 16 -37.31 33.03 -1.33
CA ILE A 16 -37.25 32.62 -2.74
C ILE A 16 -35.79 32.57 -3.24
N LEU A 17 -34.94 33.52 -2.85
CA LEU A 17 -33.50 33.52 -3.19
C LEU A 17 -32.73 32.34 -2.55
N PHE A 18 -33.12 31.88 -1.36
CA PHE A 18 -32.54 30.69 -0.72
C PHE A 18 -33.12 29.38 -1.28
N ALA A 19 -34.35 29.40 -1.78
CA ALA A 19 -34.98 28.27 -2.46
C ALA A 19 -34.48 28.06 -3.90
N GLN A 20 -33.84 29.07 -4.50
CA GLN A 20 -33.18 29.01 -5.82
C GLN A 20 -31.66 28.80 -5.73
N ALA A 21 -31.13 28.35 -4.59
CA ALA A 21 -29.82 27.73 -4.58
C ALA A 21 -29.94 26.38 -5.29
N ASP A 22 -29.95 26.41 -6.62
CA ASP A 22 -29.68 25.24 -7.45
C ASP A 22 -28.43 24.59 -6.86
N SER A 23 -28.61 23.36 -6.39
CA SER A 23 -27.52 22.49 -5.96
C SER A 23 -26.68 22.17 -7.19
N GLU A 24 -25.79 23.08 -7.57
CA GLU A 24 -24.65 22.71 -8.39
C GLU A 24 -23.94 21.60 -7.63
N LEU A 25 -23.93 20.41 -8.22
CA LEU A 25 -23.14 19.27 -7.72
C LEU A 25 -21.77 19.79 -7.31
N GLY A 26 -21.45 19.63 -6.02
CA GLY A 26 -20.16 20.03 -5.49
C GLY A 26 -19.03 19.41 -6.32
N LEU A 27 -17.87 20.06 -6.35
CA LEU A 27 -16.72 19.54 -7.10
C LEU A 27 -16.40 18.09 -6.70
N ASP A 28 -16.53 17.78 -5.41
CA ASP A 28 -16.47 16.45 -4.81
C ASP A 28 -17.51 15.49 -5.40
N GLU A 29 -18.77 15.90 -5.48
CA GLU A 29 -19.86 15.08 -5.98
C GLU A 29 -19.75 14.81 -7.49
N ARG A 30 -19.25 15.79 -8.26
CA ARG A 30 -18.93 15.64 -9.69
C ARG A 30 -17.79 14.65 -9.92
N ILE A 31 -16.72 14.75 -9.14
CA ILE A 31 -15.60 13.81 -9.19
C ILE A 31 -16.08 12.41 -8.83
N ASN A 32 -16.89 12.28 -7.77
CA ASN A 32 -17.42 11.01 -7.33
C ASN A 32 -18.32 10.36 -8.39
N ASN A 33 -19.26 11.10 -8.98
CA ASN A 33 -20.16 10.56 -10.01
C ASN A 33 -19.42 10.12 -11.29
N TRP A 34 -18.27 10.73 -11.58
CA TRP A 34 -17.41 10.31 -12.70
C TRP A 34 -16.54 9.09 -12.35
N PHE A 35 -16.00 9.04 -11.14
CA PHE A 35 -15.07 7.99 -10.71
C PHE A 35 -15.77 6.71 -10.22
N ALA A 36 -16.90 6.85 -9.52
CA ALA A 36 -17.71 5.75 -8.97
C ALA A 36 -17.99 4.63 -9.98
N PRO A 37 -18.51 4.88 -11.21
CA PRO A 37 -18.80 3.79 -12.14
C PRO A 37 -17.56 3.02 -12.61
N ILE A 38 -16.37 3.61 -12.52
CA ILE A 38 -15.10 2.95 -12.82
C ILE A 38 -14.65 2.14 -11.61
N ALA A 39 -14.69 2.75 -10.42
CA ALA A 39 -14.35 2.11 -9.15
C ALA A 39 -15.23 0.88 -8.90
N ASP A 40 -16.54 1.00 -9.03
CA ASP A 40 -17.51 -0.08 -8.78
C ASP A 40 -17.28 -1.29 -9.71
N LYS A 41 -16.92 -1.03 -10.97
CA LYS A 41 -16.58 -2.09 -11.93
C LYS A 41 -15.32 -2.82 -11.53
N TRP A 42 -14.27 -2.10 -11.14
CA TRP A 42 -13.04 -2.73 -10.65
C TRP A 42 -13.26 -3.46 -9.32
N GLU A 43 -14.03 -2.87 -8.41
CA GLU A 43 -14.37 -3.43 -7.11
C GLU A 43 -15.13 -4.74 -7.26
N SER A 44 -16.14 -4.80 -8.11
CA SER A 44 -16.92 -6.03 -8.32
C SER A 44 -16.10 -7.18 -8.91
N ILE A 45 -15.07 -6.88 -9.71
CA ILE A 45 -14.16 -7.89 -10.29
C ILE A 45 -13.19 -8.41 -9.21
N VAL A 46 -12.58 -7.51 -8.45
CA VAL A 46 -11.52 -7.85 -7.48
C VAL A 46 -12.13 -8.37 -6.17
N LEU A 47 -13.17 -7.72 -5.66
CA LEU A 47 -13.81 -8.02 -4.38
C LEU A 47 -15.09 -8.85 -4.56
N PHE A 48 -15.13 -9.76 -5.55
CA PHE A 48 -16.31 -10.60 -5.74
C PHE A 48 -16.62 -11.35 -4.42
N PRO A 49 -17.84 -11.20 -3.87
CA PRO A 49 -18.17 -11.77 -2.57
C PRO A 49 -18.41 -13.27 -2.70
N ILE A 50 -17.89 -14.04 -1.75
CA ILE A 50 -18.24 -15.44 -1.54
C ILE A 50 -19.01 -15.54 -0.22
N SER A 51 -20.19 -16.14 -0.28
CA SER A 51 -20.97 -16.46 0.90
C SER A 51 -20.43 -17.72 1.57
N ILE A 52 -20.00 -17.59 2.82
CA ILE A 52 -19.62 -18.72 3.67
C ILE A 52 -20.77 -18.94 4.66
N GLY A 53 -21.64 -19.90 4.34
CA GLY A 53 -22.88 -20.15 5.08
C GLY A 53 -23.95 -19.06 4.83
N ASP A 54 -24.94 -19.00 5.72
CA ASP A 54 -26.16 -18.19 5.52
C ASP A 54 -26.01 -16.71 5.91
N SER A 55 -24.88 -16.28 6.50
CA SER A 55 -24.78 -14.93 7.09
C SER A 55 -23.45 -14.18 6.89
N PHE A 56 -22.40 -14.81 6.36
CA PHE A 56 -21.09 -14.16 6.19
C PHE A 56 -20.71 -14.04 4.71
N SER A 57 -20.57 -12.80 4.25
CA SER A 57 -20.06 -12.47 2.91
C SER A 57 -18.63 -11.95 3.04
N ILE A 58 -17.67 -12.64 2.44
CA ILE A 58 -16.25 -12.26 2.46
C ILE A 58 -15.77 -12.08 1.03
N PRO A 59 -15.00 -11.03 0.70
CA PRO A 59 -14.39 -10.90 -0.62
C PRO A 59 -13.45 -12.07 -0.90
N PHE A 60 -13.54 -12.67 -2.09
CA PHE A 60 -12.68 -13.80 -2.48
C PHE A 60 -11.20 -13.52 -2.35
N VAL A 61 -10.77 -12.29 -2.70
CA VAL A 61 -9.36 -11.91 -2.60
C VAL A 61 -8.84 -12.03 -1.16
N VAL A 62 -9.67 -11.77 -0.15
CA VAL A 62 -9.26 -11.97 1.25
C VAL A 62 -9.00 -13.46 1.53
N VAL A 63 -9.87 -14.34 1.03
CA VAL A 63 -9.69 -15.80 1.17
C VAL A 63 -8.42 -16.25 0.46
N LEU A 64 -8.18 -15.77 -0.76
CA LEU A 64 -6.97 -16.07 -1.54
C LEU A 64 -5.69 -15.59 -0.83
N LEU A 65 -5.71 -14.37 -0.29
CA LEU A 65 -4.57 -13.77 0.41
C LEU A 65 -4.25 -14.54 1.70
N VAL A 66 -5.26 -14.89 2.49
CA VAL A 66 -5.07 -15.67 3.72
C VAL A 66 -4.60 -17.08 3.40
N ALA A 67 -5.18 -17.74 2.37
CA ALA A 67 -4.75 -19.07 1.95
C ALA A 67 -3.31 -19.08 1.43
N GLY A 68 -2.93 -18.10 0.61
CA GLY A 68 -1.55 -17.95 0.12
C GLY A 68 -0.57 -17.66 1.26
N ALA A 69 -0.93 -16.78 2.19
CA ALA A 69 -0.13 -16.49 3.36
C ALA A 69 0.07 -17.72 4.24
N LEU A 70 -0.99 -18.47 4.54
CA LEU A 70 -0.92 -19.74 5.27
C LEU A 70 -0.03 -20.75 4.54
N PHE A 71 -0.20 -20.90 3.22
CA PHE A 71 0.62 -21.79 2.41
C PHE A 71 2.11 -21.44 2.53
N PHE A 72 2.49 -20.18 2.30
CA PHE A 72 3.90 -19.77 2.39
C PHE A 72 4.43 -19.85 3.82
N THR A 73 3.65 -19.46 4.83
CA THR A 73 4.05 -19.61 6.23
C THR A 73 4.33 -21.07 6.56
N LEU A 74 3.49 -22.02 6.18
CA LEU A 74 3.72 -23.44 6.46
C LEU A 74 4.85 -24.03 5.61
N TYR A 75 4.90 -23.70 4.32
CA TYR A 75 5.91 -24.19 3.38
C TYR A 75 7.32 -23.77 3.81
N PHE A 76 7.52 -22.49 4.14
CA PHE A 76 8.79 -21.99 4.69
C PHE A 76 8.93 -22.22 6.19
N SER A 77 7.98 -22.96 6.78
CA SER A 77 7.94 -23.39 8.17
C SER A 77 8.14 -22.22 9.15
N PHE A 78 7.30 -21.19 9.08
CA PHE A 78 7.32 -20.02 9.97
C PHE A 78 8.63 -19.21 9.89
N ILE A 79 9.14 -18.99 8.67
CA ILE A 79 10.34 -18.19 8.40
C ILE A 79 10.26 -16.79 9.02
N ASN A 80 9.08 -16.19 8.97
CA ASN A 80 8.72 -14.90 9.57
C ASN A 80 9.03 -14.82 11.07
N ILE A 81 8.95 -15.92 11.82
CA ILE A 81 9.31 -15.97 13.25
C ILE A 81 10.78 -16.37 13.42
N ARG A 82 11.22 -17.42 12.73
CA ARG A 82 12.56 -17.99 12.92
C ARG A 82 13.70 -17.05 12.52
N LYS A 83 13.52 -16.32 11.42
CA LYS A 83 14.56 -15.46 10.82
C LYS A 83 14.36 -13.98 11.12
N PHE A 84 13.37 -13.63 11.92
CA PHE A 84 13.17 -12.25 12.38
C PHE A 84 14.44 -11.63 13.01
N PRO A 85 15.18 -12.33 13.90
CA PRO A 85 16.41 -11.76 14.49
C PRO A 85 17.51 -11.53 13.45
N LEU A 86 17.59 -12.39 12.42
CA LEU A 86 18.54 -12.23 11.33
C LEU A 86 18.21 -10.99 10.51
N ALA A 87 16.93 -10.79 10.16
CA ALA A 87 16.48 -9.61 9.43
C ALA A 87 16.82 -8.30 10.16
N ILE A 88 16.65 -8.25 11.48
CA ILE A 88 17.05 -7.10 12.29
C ILE A 88 18.57 -6.86 12.24
N ASN A 89 19.37 -7.91 12.29
CA ASN A 89 20.82 -7.77 12.20
C ASN A 89 21.29 -7.32 10.80
N VAL A 90 20.59 -7.72 9.74
CA VAL A 90 20.83 -7.28 8.36
C VAL A 90 20.54 -5.79 8.22
N VAL A 91 19.37 -5.31 8.66
CA VAL A 91 19.00 -3.89 8.61
C VAL A 91 19.94 -3.01 9.44
N ARG A 92 20.51 -3.56 10.52
CA ARG A 92 21.52 -2.90 11.36
C ARG A 92 22.91 -2.82 10.71
N GLY A 93 23.09 -3.38 9.52
CA GLY A 93 24.35 -3.38 8.78
C GLY A 93 25.39 -4.38 9.27
N LYS A 94 24.99 -5.38 10.09
CA LYS A 94 25.92 -6.37 10.66
C LYS A 94 26.42 -7.40 9.63
N HIS A 95 25.78 -7.50 8.47
CA HIS A 95 26.09 -8.49 7.43
C HIS A 95 26.40 -7.86 6.07
N ASP A 96 26.67 -6.55 6.03
CA ASP A 96 26.95 -5.84 4.77
C ASP A 96 28.28 -6.25 4.12
N ASP A 97 29.10 -7.02 4.84
CA ASP A 97 30.36 -7.62 4.39
C ASP A 97 30.17 -8.90 3.55
N VAL A 98 28.96 -9.47 3.52
CA VAL A 98 28.68 -10.74 2.82
C VAL A 98 28.11 -10.50 1.40
N ASP A 99 27.67 -9.28 1.11
CA ASP A 99 27.10 -8.88 -0.19
C ASP A 99 28.23 -8.43 -1.16
N HIS A 100 28.67 -9.35 -2.02
CA HIS A 100 29.82 -9.18 -2.93
C HIS A 100 29.52 -9.57 -4.39
N HIS A 101 28.29 -9.48 -4.91
CA HIS A 101 28.10 -9.74 -6.34
C HIS A 101 28.64 -8.56 -7.16
N GLU A 102 29.65 -8.85 -7.97
CA GLU A 102 30.20 -7.90 -8.93
C GLU A 102 29.19 -7.73 -10.08
N VAL A 103 28.39 -6.67 -10.05
CA VAL A 103 27.75 -6.18 -11.28
C VAL A 103 28.85 -5.50 -12.09
N GLU A 104 29.12 -6.02 -13.28
CA GLU A 104 30.09 -5.49 -14.23
C GLU A 104 29.83 -3.98 -14.42
N LYS A 105 30.75 -3.14 -13.91
CA LYS A 105 30.65 -1.68 -14.02
C LYS A 105 30.78 -1.29 -15.49
N THR A 106 29.66 -1.17 -16.20
CA THR A 106 29.62 -0.53 -17.51
C THR A 106 29.99 0.94 -17.35
N ASN A 107 30.77 1.45 -18.30
CA ASN A 107 31.35 2.80 -18.30
C ASN A 107 30.27 3.90 -18.42
N LEU A 108 29.57 4.17 -17.33
CA LEU A 108 28.65 5.28 -17.22
C LEU A 108 29.36 6.47 -16.56
N ASN A 109 28.77 7.66 -16.67
CA ASN A 109 29.29 8.93 -16.15
C ASN A 109 29.34 8.95 -14.62
N VAL A 110 30.19 8.12 -14.06
CA VAL A 110 30.57 8.03 -12.65
C VAL A 110 31.45 9.23 -12.37
N VAL A 111 30.94 10.19 -11.58
CA VAL A 111 31.75 11.27 -11.01
C VAL A 111 32.00 10.87 -9.56
N ASP A 112 33.28 10.78 -9.18
CA ASP A 112 33.76 10.36 -7.86
C ASP A 112 33.39 8.95 -7.37
N GLY A 113 32.62 8.14 -8.11
CA GLY A 113 32.28 6.77 -7.70
C GLY A 113 30.77 6.49 -7.63
N ASP A 114 29.95 7.53 -7.82
CA ASP A 114 28.49 7.51 -7.69
C ASP A 114 27.75 7.76 -9.02
N LEU A 115 26.51 7.28 -9.10
CA LEU A 115 25.57 7.57 -10.18
C LEU A 115 24.89 8.92 -9.92
N ILE A 116 24.83 9.78 -10.94
CA ILE A 116 24.24 11.12 -10.82
C ILE A 116 22.74 11.00 -10.47
N GLY A 117 22.35 11.40 -9.26
CA GLY A 117 20.97 11.45 -8.80
C GLY A 117 20.57 10.40 -7.75
N THR A 118 21.51 9.55 -7.32
CA THR A 118 21.32 8.59 -6.23
C THR A 118 22.17 8.99 -5.02
N ILE A 119 21.82 8.53 -3.81
CA ILE A 119 22.69 8.66 -2.62
C ILE A 119 23.47 7.35 -2.53
N GLY A 120 24.55 7.23 -3.31
CA GLY A 120 25.38 6.02 -3.32
C GLY A 120 26.24 5.92 -2.06
N ASP A 121 26.25 4.74 -1.42
CA ASP A 121 27.25 4.36 -0.42
C ASP A 121 28.33 3.54 -1.16
N GLU A 122 29.51 4.13 -1.37
CA GLU A 122 30.54 3.65 -2.32
C GLU A 122 31.28 2.35 -1.92
N GLY A 123 30.67 1.48 -1.12
CA GLY A 123 31.30 0.25 -0.66
C GLY A 123 30.47 -1.02 -0.81
N ARG A 124 29.22 -0.94 -1.29
CA ARG A 124 28.25 -2.04 -1.16
C ARG A 124 27.40 -2.18 -2.41
N GLU A 125 27.17 -3.42 -2.81
CA GLU A 125 26.37 -3.74 -3.98
C GLU A 125 24.88 -3.41 -3.71
N GLY A 126 24.29 -2.51 -4.50
CA GLY A 126 22.90 -2.07 -4.40
C GLY A 126 22.75 -0.55 -4.43
N GLU A 127 21.64 -0.04 -4.99
CA GLU A 127 21.41 1.41 -5.14
C GLU A 127 21.19 2.15 -3.81
N VAL A 128 20.76 1.42 -2.78
CA VAL A 128 20.42 1.97 -1.46
C VAL A 128 20.83 0.98 -0.37
N SER A 129 21.18 1.51 0.80
CA SER A 129 21.48 0.67 1.97
C SER A 129 20.26 -0.14 2.44
N HIS A 130 20.49 -1.25 3.14
CA HIS A 130 19.44 -2.09 3.72
C HIS A 130 18.45 -1.30 4.59
N PHE A 131 18.95 -0.33 5.37
CA PHE A 131 18.10 0.54 6.18
C PHE A 131 17.26 1.51 5.33
N GLN A 132 17.85 2.11 4.29
CA GLN A 132 17.11 2.97 3.36
C GLN A 132 16.04 2.18 2.60
N ALA A 133 16.35 0.98 2.12
CA ALA A 133 15.38 0.09 1.49
C ALA A 133 14.21 -0.24 2.43
N LEU A 134 14.50 -0.57 3.70
CA LEU A 134 13.46 -0.79 4.71
C LEU A 134 12.64 0.48 4.95
N ALA A 135 13.29 1.64 5.13
CA ALA A 135 12.61 2.89 5.41
C ALA A 135 11.66 3.28 4.26
N THR A 136 12.09 3.10 3.01
CA THR A 136 11.26 3.31 1.82
C THR A 136 10.06 2.37 1.80
N ALA A 137 10.25 1.07 2.08
CA ALA A 137 9.17 0.10 2.11
C ALA A 137 8.16 0.35 3.26
N VAL A 138 8.64 0.74 4.45
CA VAL A 138 7.80 1.07 5.61
C VAL A 138 7.03 2.37 5.36
N SER A 139 7.68 3.38 4.80
CA SER A 139 7.05 4.64 4.42
C SER A 139 5.90 4.44 3.43
N GLY A 140 6.09 3.57 2.43
CA GLY A 140 5.05 3.24 1.44
C GLY A 140 3.88 2.43 2.00
N THR A 141 4.03 1.77 3.15
CA THR A 141 3.02 0.87 3.72
C THR A 141 2.34 1.42 4.98
N VAL A 142 2.98 2.35 5.71
CA VAL A 142 2.42 2.99 6.91
C VAL A 142 1.84 4.35 6.54
N GLY A 143 0.51 4.45 6.54
CA GLY A 143 -0.17 5.71 6.23
C GLY A 143 -1.41 5.96 7.07
N LEU A 144 -2.04 7.13 6.86
CA LEU A 144 -3.30 7.53 7.49
C LEU A 144 -4.41 6.48 7.28
N GLY A 145 -4.40 5.81 6.11
CA GLY A 145 -5.33 4.74 5.79
C GLY A 145 -5.24 3.54 6.74
N ASN A 146 -4.04 3.17 7.20
CA ASN A 146 -3.89 2.07 8.16
C ASN A 146 -4.43 2.46 9.54
N ILE A 147 -4.20 3.70 9.97
CA ILE A 147 -4.68 4.20 11.26
C ILE A 147 -6.21 4.28 11.26
N ALA A 148 -6.80 4.89 10.22
CA ALA A 148 -8.24 4.97 10.05
C ALA A 148 -8.88 3.59 9.86
N GLY A 149 -8.24 2.71 9.08
CA GLY A 149 -8.71 1.35 8.82
C GLY A 149 -8.75 0.49 10.09
N VAL A 150 -7.74 0.60 10.96
CA VAL A 150 -7.75 -0.05 12.28
C VAL A 150 -8.91 0.47 13.13
N ALA A 151 -9.14 1.80 13.15
CA ALA A 151 -10.25 2.38 13.91
C ALA A 151 -11.62 1.88 13.43
N VAL A 152 -11.84 1.85 12.11
CA VAL A 152 -13.08 1.30 11.50
C VAL A 152 -13.24 -0.18 11.80
N ALA A 153 -12.16 -0.96 11.68
CA ALA A 153 -12.18 -2.41 11.95
C ALA A 153 -12.56 -2.71 13.41
N ILE A 154 -12.03 -1.93 14.37
CA ILE A 154 -12.39 -2.08 15.78
C ILE A 154 -13.81 -1.58 16.05
N ALA A 155 -14.24 -0.49 15.43
CA ALA A 155 -15.59 0.05 15.60
C ALA A 155 -16.67 -0.93 15.11
N LEU A 156 -16.43 -1.60 13.98
CA LEU A 156 -17.38 -2.55 13.39
C LEU A 156 -17.22 -3.99 13.93
N GLY A 157 -15.98 -4.45 14.13
CA GLY A 157 -15.65 -5.82 14.54
C GLY A 157 -15.43 -6.02 16.04
N GLY A 158 -15.44 -4.94 16.82
CA GLY A 158 -15.15 -4.97 18.25
C GLY A 158 -13.66 -5.16 18.57
N PRO A 159 -13.30 -5.26 19.86
CA PRO A 159 -11.90 -5.37 20.30
C PRO A 159 -11.21 -6.66 19.84
N GLY A 160 -11.97 -7.70 19.50
CA GLY A 160 -11.43 -8.95 18.96
C GLY A 160 -10.78 -8.80 17.58
N ALA A 161 -11.13 -7.75 16.82
CA ALA A 161 -10.55 -7.47 15.51
C ALA A 161 -9.02 -7.29 15.60
N THR A 162 -8.51 -6.63 16.64
CA THR A 162 -7.08 -6.38 16.80
C THR A 162 -6.27 -7.67 16.88
N PHE A 163 -6.77 -8.70 17.58
CA PHE A 163 -6.10 -9.99 17.65
C PHE A 163 -5.94 -10.60 16.25
N TRP A 164 -7.02 -10.62 15.47
CA TRP A 164 -7.01 -11.16 14.11
C TRP A 164 -6.16 -10.34 13.15
N MET A 165 -6.12 -9.01 13.30
CA MET A 165 -5.23 -8.15 12.51
C MET A 165 -3.75 -8.48 12.74
N VAL A 166 -3.35 -8.75 13.99
CA VAL A 166 -1.98 -9.19 14.30
C VAL A 166 -1.70 -10.55 13.67
N VAL A 167 -2.61 -11.51 13.80
CA VAL A 167 -2.45 -12.85 13.19
C VAL A 167 -2.31 -12.75 11.66
N CYS A 168 -3.20 -12.01 10.99
CA CYS A 168 -3.12 -11.79 9.55
C CYS A 168 -1.82 -11.07 9.15
N GLY A 169 -1.35 -10.10 9.94
CA GLY A 169 -0.07 -9.44 9.72
C GLY A 169 1.11 -10.40 9.84
N LEU A 170 1.11 -11.28 10.85
CA LEU A 170 2.14 -12.30 11.02
C LEU A 170 2.19 -13.25 9.82
N LEU A 171 1.04 -13.74 9.35
CA LEU A 171 0.94 -14.60 8.17
C LEU A 171 1.40 -13.87 6.90
N GLY A 172 0.93 -12.62 6.71
CA GLY A 172 1.25 -11.80 5.55
C GLY A 172 2.74 -11.50 5.38
N MET A 173 3.52 -11.44 6.47
CA MET A 173 4.98 -11.31 6.39
C MET A 173 5.65 -12.42 5.56
N SER A 174 5.11 -13.64 5.59
CA SER A 174 5.66 -14.75 4.80
C SER A 174 5.44 -14.52 3.31
N THR A 175 4.26 -14.03 2.91
CA THR A 175 3.98 -13.67 1.52
C THR A 175 4.89 -12.55 1.04
N LYS A 176 5.08 -11.50 1.85
CA LYS A 176 6.00 -10.39 1.51
C LYS A 176 7.44 -10.85 1.40
N PHE A 177 7.88 -11.74 2.28
CA PHE A 177 9.22 -12.34 2.18
C PHE A 177 9.41 -13.06 0.83
N VAL A 178 8.43 -13.85 0.38
CA VAL A 178 8.49 -14.54 -0.91
C VAL A 178 8.53 -13.56 -2.07
N GLU A 179 7.67 -12.53 -2.04
CA GLU A 179 7.61 -11.49 -3.07
C GLU A 179 8.94 -10.75 -3.21
N CYS A 180 9.53 -10.30 -2.09
CA CYS A 180 10.83 -9.64 -2.10
C CYS A 180 11.95 -10.58 -2.55
N THR A 181 11.93 -11.85 -2.13
CA THR A 181 12.93 -12.86 -2.55
C THR A 181 12.87 -13.09 -4.06
N LEU A 182 11.67 -13.22 -4.63
CA LEU A 182 11.49 -13.33 -6.08
C LEU A 182 11.90 -12.04 -6.79
N GLY A 183 11.59 -10.87 -6.22
CA GLY A 183 12.00 -9.58 -6.74
C GLY A 183 13.51 -9.42 -6.87
N VAL A 184 14.29 -9.91 -5.90
CA VAL A 184 15.75 -9.91 -5.96
C VAL A 184 16.28 -10.98 -6.92
N LYS A 185 15.69 -12.18 -6.91
CA LYS A 185 16.13 -13.30 -7.75
C LYS A 185 15.95 -13.03 -9.25
N TYR A 186 14.88 -12.34 -9.63
CA TYR A 186 14.51 -12.05 -11.02
C TYR A 186 14.69 -10.57 -11.38
N ARG A 187 15.53 -9.84 -10.63
CA ARG A 187 15.83 -8.44 -10.95
C ARG A 187 16.55 -8.32 -12.30
N ASP A 188 16.22 -7.28 -13.04
CA ASP A 188 16.86 -6.88 -14.29
C ASP A 188 17.76 -5.68 -14.01
N VAL A 189 18.87 -5.56 -14.73
CA VAL A 189 19.80 -4.43 -14.58
C VAL A 189 19.80 -3.65 -15.88
N GLY A 190 19.41 -2.38 -15.80
CA GLY A 190 19.40 -1.46 -16.93
C GLY A 190 20.80 -1.18 -17.47
N GLU A 191 20.87 -0.65 -18.69
CA GLU A 191 22.13 -0.23 -19.31
C GLU A 191 22.83 0.91 -18.52
N ASP A 192 22.05 1.67 -17.76
CA ASP A 192 22.45 2.73 -16.82
C ASP A 192 22.80 2.22 -15.41
N GLY A 193 22.80 0.90 -15.21
CA GLY A 193 23.05 0.27 -13.91
C GLY A 193 21.86 0.30 -12.96
N THR A 194 20.70 0.82 -13.39
CA THR A 194 19.50 0.86 -12.55
C THR A 194 18.92 -0.54 -12.34
N ILE A 195 18.60 -0.87 -11.09
CA ILE A 195 18.06 -2.16 -10.69
C ILE A 195 16.53 -2.12 -10.76
N PHE A 196 15.96 -3.00 -11.58
CA PHE A 196 14.52 -3.16 -11.66
C PHE A 196 14.08 -4.53 -11.13
N GLY A 197 13.03 -4.58 -10.32
CA GLY A 197 12.54 -5.84 -9.76
C GLY A 197 11.08 -5.78 -9.35
N GLY A 198 10.58 -6.93 -8.87
CA GLY A 198 9.22 -7.08 -8.36
C GLY A 198 8.30 -7.93 -9.26
N PRO A 199 6.98 -7.88 -9.01
CA PRO A 199 6.02 -8.77 -9.67
C PRO A 199 6.03 -8.73 -11.19
N MET A 200 6.26 -7.55 -11.76
CA MET A 200 6.32 -7.39 -13.22
C MET A 200 7.49 -8.15 -13.87
N TYR A 201 8.56 -8.44 -13.11
CA TYR A 201 9.77 -9.07 -13.62
C TYR A 201 9.75 -10.59 -13.51
N TYR A 202 9.20 -11.16 -12.42
CA TYR A 202 9.10 -12.61 -12.27
C TYR A 202 7.87 -13.24 -12.95
N LEU A 203 6.92 -12.42 -13.44
CA LEU A 203 5.75 -12.85 -14.21
C LEU A 203 5.99 -12.79 -15.74
N ARG A 204 7.21 -12.46 -16.19
CA ARG A 204 7.60 -12.46 -17.61
C ARG A 204 7.55 -13.85 -18.23
#